data_AF-A0A1G7A8K3-F1
#
_entry.id   AF-A0A1G7A8K3-F1
#
_cell.length_a   1.000
_cell.length_b   1.000
_cell.length_c   1.000
_cell.angle_alpha   90.00
_cell.angle_beta   90.00
_cell.angle_gamma   90.00
#
_symmetry.space_group_name_H-M   'P 1'
#
loop_
_entity.id
_entity.type
_entity.pdbx_description
1 polymer ?
#
loop_
_entity_poly.entity_id
_entity_poly.type
_entity_poly.pdbx_seq_one_letter_code
_entity_poly.pdbx_strand_id
1 'polypeptide(L)'
;MPHELPGPVPDYFTPYFKNENGCLVFDYLHNGRAVAREYWSNGRNAIPSGPGLWISGSAVPGMVRHLFLFHSAAEAISFCGLRPALLEQAASNAFAALGLLPEAQQLSWLAATYPHSKLHLVFGGDLLGAITDCKTAMWHKSKDVRFSLAGGQVRWRWHGGSFEIPEHSFSFHRFQQECGLRLGFRTHKPPSGLESFKQFIYPYDT
;
A
#
# COMPACT_ATOMS: atom_id res chain seq x y z
N MET A 1 6.19 14.54 -21.21
CA MET A 1 4.95 13.74 -21.06
C MET A 1 5.32 12.53 -20.23
N PRO A 2 4.59 12.18 -19.16
CA PRO A 2 4.72 10.83 -18.62
C PRO A 2 4.42 9.84 -19.76
N HIS A 3 5.29 8.86 -19.99
CA HIS A 3 5.01 7.79 -20.96
C HIS A 3 3.63 7.20 -20.65
N GLU A 4 2.77 7.05 -21.68
CA GLU A 4 1.38 6.65 -21.53
C GLU A 4 1.25 5.42 -20.62
N LEU A 5 0.38 5.50 -19.62
CA LEU A 5 0.05 4.35 -18.79
C LEU A 5 -0.49 3.22 -19.71
N PRO A 6 0.05 2.00 -19.63
CA PRO A 6 -0.32 0.95 -20.57
C PRO A 6 -1.76 0.45 -20.38
N GLY A 7 -2.47 0.15 -21.47
CA GLY A 7 -3.72 -0.62 -21.46
C GLY A 7 -4.95 0.11 -20.89
N PRO A 8 -5.92 -0.58 -20.25
CA PRO A 8 -7.17 0.00 -19.71
C PRO A 8 -6.99 0.82 -18.42
N VAL A 9 -5.74 1.01 -17.98
CA VAL A 9 -5.37 1.70 -16.74
C VAL A 9 -5.80 3.16 -16.74
N PRO A 10 -5.61 3.96 -17.82
CA PRO A 10 -6.12 5.32 -17.88
C PRO A 10 -7.64 5.37 -17.64
N ASP A 11 -8.42 4.54 -18.35
CA ASP A 11 -9.88 4.58 -18.31
C ASP A 11 -10.44 4.28 -16.91
N TYR A 12 -9.88 3.27 -16.23
CA TYR A 12 -10.31 2.92 -14.88
C TYR A 12 -9.96 3.99 -13.84
N PHE A 13 -8.73 4.52 -13.87
CA PHE A 13 -8.24 5.40 -12.81
C PHE A 13 -8.57 6.88 -13.03
N THR A 14 -8.97 7.29 -14.24
CA THR A 14 -9.27 8.70 -14.58
C THR A 14 -10.22 9.38 -13.57
N PRO A 15 -11.28 8.74 -13.06
CA PRO A 15 -12.16 9.36 -12.05
C PRO A 15 -11.49 9.62 -10.69
N TYR A 16 -10.33 9.00 -10.43
CA TYR A 16 -9.69 8.95 -9.11
C TYR A 16 -8.43 9.82 -9.01
N PHE A 17 -8.10 10.58 -10.05
CA PHE A 17 -7.01 11.56 -10.01
C PHE A 17 -7.36 12.81 -10.80
N LYS A 18 -6.61 13.88 -10.57
CA LYS A 18 -6.63 15.10 -11.36
C LYS A 18 -5.33 15.23 -12.12
N ASN A 19 -5.37 15.81 -13.31
CA ASN A 19 -4.16 16.21 -14.02
C ASN A 19 -3.98 17.72 -13.85
N GLU A 20 -2.96 18.13 -13.11
CA GLU A 20 -2.57 19.51 -12.89
C GLU A 20 -1.23 19.76 -13.58
N ASN A 21 -1.25 20.40 -14.76
CA ASN A 21 -0.04 20.74 -15.54
C ASN A 21 0.88 19.53 -15.82
N GLY A 22 0.31 18.37 -16.16
CA GLY A 22 1.08 17.15 -16.42
C GLY A 22 1.51 16.39 -15.18
N CYS A 23 1.03 16.79 -13.99
CA CYS A 23 1.20 16.07 -12.75
C CYS A 23 -0.11 15.38 -12.35
N LEU A 24 -0.04 14.08 -12.06
CA LEU A 24 -1.17 13.35 -11.50
C LEU A 24 -1.27 13.69 -10.01
N VAL A 25 -2.46 14.13 -9.60
CA VAL A 25 -2.75 14.57 -8.23
C VAL A 25 -3.87 13.71 -7.66
N PHE A 26 -3.61 13.11 -6.51
CA PHE A 26 -4.55 12.22 -5.82
C PHE A 26 -4.94 12.83 -4.49
N ASP A 27 -6.24 13.06 -4.29
CA ASP A 27 -6.76 13.57 -3.01
C ASP A 27 -6.92 12.40 -2.03
N TYR A 28 -6.29 12.53 -0.86
CA TYR A 28 -6.44 11.59 0.26
C TYR A 28 -7.51 12.13 1.20
N LEU A 29 -8.58 11.34 1.38
CA LEU A 29 -9.79 11.76 2.07
C LEU A 29 -9.81 11.25 3.51
N HIS A 30 -10.26 12.09 4.44
CA HIS A 30 -10.63 11.70 5.80
C HIS A 30 -12.01 12.29 6.10
N ASN A 31 -12.95 11.43 6.51
CA ASN A 31 -14.36 11.81 6.71
C ASN A 31 -14.97 12.58 5.50
N GLY A 32 -14.67 12.12 4.28
CA GLY A 32 -15.18 12.70 3.04
C GLY A 32 -14.52 14.01 2.60
N ARG A 33 -13.50 14.51 3.32
CA ARG A 33 -12.77 15.74 2.99
C ARG A 33 -11.34 15.45 2.62
N ALA A 34 -10.83 16.10 1.58
CA ALA A 34 -9.41 16.02 1.23
C ALA A 34 -8.57 16.65 2.35
N VAL A 35 -7.69 15.85 2.96
CA VAL A 35 -6.79 16.29 4.04
C VAL A 35 -5.33 16.29 3.61
N ALA A 36 -5.00 15.57 2.54
CA ALA A 36 -3.66 15.53 1.96
C ALA A 36 -3.72 15.21 0.46
N ARG A 37 -2.61 15.41 -0.23
CA ARG A 37 -2.47 15.13 -1.67
C ARG A 37 -1.19 14.37 -1.96
N GLU A 38 -1.29 13.39 -2.84
CA GLU A 38 -0.15 12.81 -3.53
C GLU A 38 0.06 13.51 -4.87
N TYR A 39 1.32 13.70 -5.23
CA TYR A 39 1.74 14.24 -6.53
C TYR A 39 2.66 13.23 -7.20
N TRP A 40 2.39 12.90 -8.47
CA TRP A 40 3.20 11.99 -9.26
C TRP A 40 3.46 12.56 -10.66
N SER A 41 4.74 12.77 -10.99
CA SER A 41 5.22 13.23 -12.30
C SER A 41 6.73 13.01 -12.42
N ASN A 42 7.32 13.29 -13.59
CA ASN A 42 8.76 13.15 -13.82
C ASN A 42 9.64 14.07 -12.95
N GLY A 43 9.09 15.14 -12.38
CA GLY A 43 9.86 16.12 -11.57
C GLY A 43 9.28 16.41 -10.19
N ARG A 44 8.14 15.81 -9.84
CA ARG A 44 7.46 16.02 -8.56
C ARG A 44 6.81 14.73 -8.11
N ASN A 45 7.39 14.13 -7.08
CA ASN A 45 6.92 12.91 -6.43
C ASN A 45 6.80 13.17 -4.94
N ALA A 46 5.57 13.21 -4.43
CA ALA A 46 5.31 13.43 -3.01
C ALA A 46 4.16 12.54 -2.57
N ILE A 47 4.41 11.64 -1.62
CA ILE A 47 3.41 10.78 -1.00
C ILE A 47 3.04 11.40 0.35
N PRO A 48 1.76 11.57 0.68
CA PRO A 48 1.37 12.16 1.95
C PRO A 48 1.64 11.24 3.14
N SER A 49 1.75 11.85 4.31
CA SER A 49 1.68 11.19 5.61
C SER A 49 0.48 11.75 6.37
N GLY A 50 -0.35 10.89 6.96
CA GLY A 50 -1.48 11.30 7.77
C GLY A 50 -2.69 10.37 7.63
N PRO A 51 -3.85 10.75 8.21
CA PRO A 51 -5.00 9.85 8.38
C PRO A 51 -5.89 9.72 7.13
N GLY A 52 -5.54 10.39 6.04
CA GLY A 52 -6.30 10.34 4.79
C GLY A 52 -6.10 9.05 4.03
N LEU A 53 -7.06 8.65 3.22
CA LEU A 53 -7.00 7.49 2.33
C LEU A 53 -7.30 7.93 0.90
N TRP A 54 -6.51 7.45 -0.05
CA TRP A 54 -6.95 7.41 -1.44
C TRP A 54 -7.55 6.04 -1.71
N ILE A 55 -8.71 5.99 -2.37
CA ILE A 55 -9.44 4.74 -2.63
C ILE A 55 -9.99 4.78 -4.06
N SER A 56 -9.80 3.68 -4.78
CA SER A 56 -10.49 3.37 -6.03
C SER A 56 -11.14 1.99 -5.95
N GLY A 57 -12.24 1.78 -6.68
CA GLY A 57 -13.01 0.55 -6.56
C GLY A 57 -14.51 0.76 -6.53
N SER A 58 -15.23 -0.37 -6.42
CA SER A 58 -16.69 -0.44 -6.45
C SER A 58 -17.37 0.56 -5.50
N ALA A 59 -18.39 1.24 -6.02
CA ALA A 59 -19.30 2.09 -5.24
C ALA A 59 -20.16 1.30 -4.24
N VAL A 60 -20.16 -0.03 -4.32
CA VAL A 60 -20.90 -0.93 -3.43
C VAL A 60 -19.90 -1.75 -2.61
N PRO A 61 -19.51 -1.30 -1.41
CA PRO A 61 -18.47 -1.94 -0.61
C PRO A 61 -18.72 -3.42 -0.30
N GLY A 62 -19.98 -3.84 -0.16
CA GLY A 62 -20.34 -5.23 0.13
C GLY A 62 -20.01 -6.23 -0.99
N MET A 63 -19.77 -5.77 -2.23
CA MET A 63 -19.37 -6.62 -3.35
C MET A 63 -17.86 -6.86 -3.43
N VAL A 64 -17.06 -6.06 -2.72
CA VAL A 64 -15.60 -6.15 -2.75
C VAL A 64 -15.15 -7.43 -2.04
N ARG A 65 -14.45 -8.30 -2.78
CA ARG A 65 -13.84 -9.53 -2.28
C ARG A 65 -12.33 -9.41 -2.07
N HIS A 66 -11.69 -8.43 -2.71
CA HIS A 66 -10.25 -8.19 -2.58
C HIS A 66 -9.98 -6.70 -2.38
N LEU A 67 -9.26 -6.38 -1.30
CA LEU A 67 -8.79 -5.04 -1.01
C LEU A 67 -7.26 -5.03 -1.04
N PHE A 68 -6.69 -4.25 -1.96
CA PHE A 68 -5.24 -4.11 -2.14
C PHE A 68 -4.76 -2.82 -1.50
N LEU A 69 -3.75 -2.91 -0.64
CA LEU A 69 -3.21 -1.79 0.12
C LEU A 69 -1.81 -1.39 -0.34
N PHE A 70 -1.60 -0.09 -0.52
CA PHE A 70 -0.37 0.51 -1.04
C PHE A 70 0.09 1.67 -0.15
N HIS A 71 1.34 2.12 -0.31
CA HIS A 71 1.75 3.42 0.24
C HIS A 71 1.17 4.57 -0.60
N SER A 72 1.18 4.42 -1.92
CA SER A 72 0.81 5.48 -2.86
C SER A 72 -0.21 5.04 -3.92
N ALA A 73 -1.03 5.98 -4.38
CA ALA A 73 -1.95 5.80 -5.49
C ALA A 73 -1.17 5.53 -6.80
N ALA A 74 -0.02 6.18 -7.00
CA ALA A 74 0.88 5.90 -8.11
C ALA A 74 1.34 4.44 -8.14
N GLU A 75 1.62 3.83 -6.98
CA GLU A 75 1.93 2.39 -6.90
C GLU A 75 0.74 1.51 -7.25
N ALA A 76 -0.48 1.89 -6.84
CA ALA A 76 -1.69 1.15 -7.19
C ALA A 76 -1.89 1.12 -8.71
N ILE A 77 -1.74 2.28 -9.37
CA ILE A 77 -1.79 2.40 -10.83
C ILE A 77 -0.71 1.54 -11.47
N SER A 78 0.53 1.64 -10.99
CA SER A 78 1.67 0.89 -11.54
C SER A 78 1.49 -0.62 -11.41
N PHE A 79 1.02 -1.08 -10.25
CA PHE A 79 0.73 -2.48 -9.98
C PHE A 79 -0.37 -3.04 -10.89
N CYS A 80 -1.41 -2.24 -11.14
CA CYS A 80 -2.53 -2.62 -12.02
C CYS A 80 -2.14 -2.59 -13.49
N GLY A 81 -1.23 -1.73 -13.92
CA GLY A 81 -0.67 -1.76 -15.28
C GLY A 81 0.05 -3.06 -15.61
N LEU A 82 0.64 -3.71 -14.61
CA LEU A 82 1.23 -5.05 -14.76
C LEU A 82 0.19 -6.18 -14.63
N ARG A 83 -1.03 -5.88 -14.18
CA ARG A 83 -2.11 -6.85 -13.88
C ARG A 83 -3.48 -6.32 -14.31
N PRO A 84 -3.69 -6.02 -15.61
CA PRO A 84 -4.91 -5.37 -16.09
C PRO A 84 -6.18 -6.18 -15.82
N ALA A 85 -6.09 -7.52 -15.71
CA ALA A 85 -7.21 -8.39 -15.34
C ALA A 85 -7.84 -8.04 -13.97
N LEU A 86 -7.12 -7.37 -13.07
CA LEU A 86 -7.68 -6.88 -11.81
C LEU A 86 -8.70 -5.75 -12.04
N LEU A 87 -8.54 -4.97 -13.11
CA LEU A 87 -9.44 -3.88 -13.48
C LEU A 87 -10.70 -4.38 -14.17
N GLU A 88 -10.61 -5.49 -14.93
CA GLU A 88 -11.78 -6.16 -15.51
C GLU A 88 -12.75 -6.67 -14.43
N GLN A 89 -12.25 -6.92 -13.22
CA GLN A 89 -13.02 -7.35 -12.05
C GLN A 89 -13.28 -6.19 -11.06
N ALA A 90 -13.42 -4.97 -11.58
CA ALA A 90 -13.62 -3.72 -10.83
C ALA A 90 -14.71 -3.79 -9.73
N ALA A 91 -15.77 -4.58 -9.92
CA ALA A 91 -16.84 -4.73 -8.93
C ALA A 91 -16.40 -5.52 -7.68
N SER A 92 -15.42 -6.40 -7.82
CA SER A 92 -14.92 -7.31 -6.78
C SER A 92 -13.60 -6.83 -6.15
N ASN A 93 -12.89 -5.91 -6.82
CA ASN A 93 -11.60 -5.41 -6.38
C ASN A 93 -11.69 -3.94 -5.96
N ALA A 94 -11.02 -3.59 -4.86
CA ALA A 94 -10.77 -2.22 -4.45
C ALA A 94 -9.29 -2.02 -4.15
N PHE A 95 -8.81 -0.80 -4.35
CA PHE A 95 -7.42 -0.40 -4.15
C PHE A 95 -7.41 0.80 -3.21
N ALA A 96 -6.57 0.77 -2.18
CA ALA A 96 -6.43 1.87 -1.24
C ALA A 96 -4.96 2.19 -0.99
N ALA A 97 -4.64 3.47 -0.94
CA ALA A 97 -3.31 3.95 -0.57
C ALA A 97 -3.38 4.65 0.80
N LEU A 98 -2.47 4.25 1.69
CA LEU A 98 -2.47 4.68 3.08
C LEU A 98 -1.55 5.88 3.37
N GLY A 99 -0.61 6.17 2.48
CA GLY A 99 0.48 7.11 2.73
C GLY A 99 1.71 6.44 3.36
N LEU A 100 2.76 7.22 3.63
CA LEU A 100 4.04 6.71 4.15
C LEU A 100 4.00 6.35 5.64
N LEU A 101 3.15 7.01 6.43
CA LEU A 101 2.99 6.77 7.86
C LEU A 101 1.55 6.37 8.15
N PRO A 102 1.15 5.13 7.78
CA PRO A 102 -0.21 4.68 8.01
C PRO A 102 -0.51 4.58 9.50
N GLU A 103 -1.79 4.67 9.84
CA GLU A 103 -2.32 4.62 11.20
C GLU A 103 -3.36 3.50 11.35
N ALA A 104 -3.45 2.92 12.54
CA ALA A 104 -4.40 1.85 12.83
C ALA A 104 -5.86 2.23 12.52
N GLN A 105 -6.23 3.51 12.69
CA GLN A 105 -7.58 3.99 12.42
C GLN A 105 -7.99 3.83 10.95
N GLN A 106 -7.06 4.05 10.01
CA GLN A 106 -7.31 3.82 8.58
C GLN A 106 -7.68 2.36 8.32
N LEU A 107 -6.98 1.41 8.95
CA LEU A 107 -7.24 -0.02 8.78
C LEU A 107 -8.54 -0.45 9.44
N SER A 108 -8.88 0.10 10.62
CA SER A 108 -10.18 -0.14 11.25
C SER A 108 -11.32 0.37 10.37
N TRP A 109 -11.17 1.55 9.77
CA TRP A 109 -12.16 2.09 8.84
C TRP A 109 -12.29 1.21 7.59
N LEU A 110 -11.19 0.80 6.98
CA LEU A 110 -11.20 -0.08 5.81
C LEU A 110 -11.84 -1.44 6.11
N ALA A 111 -11.57 -2.01 7.28
CA ALA A 111 -12.18 -3.28 7.72
C ALA A 111 -13.69 -3.14 7.93
N ALA A 112 -14.16 -1.99 8.44
CA ALA A 112 -15.58 -1.71 8.58
C ALA A 112 -16.27 -1.46 7.23
N THR A 113 -15.60 -0.76 6.30
CA THR A 113 -16.12 -0.48 4.95
C THR A 113 -16.16 -1.73 4.08
N TYR A 114 -15.14 -2.60 4.15
CA TYR A 114 -15.00 -3.79 3.30
C TYR A 114 -14.91 -5.09 4.13
N PRO A 115 -15.95 -5.44 4.91
CA PRO A 115 -15.88 -6.48 5.94
C PRO A 115 -15.70 -7.91 5.40
N HIS A 116 -15.99 -8.14 4.11
CA HIS A 116 -15.88 -9.44 3.46
C HIS A 116 -14.66 -9.56 2.54
N SER A 117 -13.82 -8.53 2.50
CA SER A 117 -12.67 -8.49 1.60
C SER A 117 -11.48 -9.26 2.17
N LYS A 118 -10.75 -9.95 1.29
CA LYS A 118 -9.40 -10.44 1.57
C LYS A 118 -8.42 -9.30 1.37
N LEU A 119 -7.59 -9.06 2.39
CA LEU A 119 -6.60 -8.00 2.34
C LEU A 119 -5.32 -8.48 1.65
N HIS A 120 -4.86 -7.68 0.69
CA HIS A 120 -3.61 -7.87 -0.05
C HIS A 120 -2.67 -6.71 0.27
N LEU A 121 -1.46 -7.02 0.70
CA LEU A 121 -0.46 -6.01 1.10
C LEU A 121 0.53 -5.83 -0.04
N VAL A 122 0.58 -4.64 -0.62
CA VAL A 122 1.35 -4.34 -1.85
C VAL A 122 2.33 -3.21 -1.58
N PHE A 123 2.88 -3.16 -0.37
CA PHE A 123 3.90 -2.20 0.01
C PHE A 123 5.27 -2.57 -0.60
N GLY A 124 6.19 -1.61 -0.59
CA GLY A 124 7.51 -1.68 -1.22
C GLY A 124 8.36 -2.90 -0.84
N GLY A 125 9.37 -3.16 -1.66
CA GLY A 125 10.37 -4.22 -1.45
C GLY A 125 11.44 -3.89 -0.41
N ASP A 126 11.40 -2.68 0.15
CA ASP A 126 12.32 -2.15 1.14
C ASP A 126 11.93 -2.50 2.58
N LEU A 127 12.76 -2.09 3.55
CA LEU A 127 12.48 -2.29 4.97
C LEU A 127 11.17 -1.62 5.39
N LEU A 128 10.90 -0.40 4.90
CA LEU A 128 9.68 0.32 5.24
C LEU A 128 8.45 -0.47 4.83
N GLY A 129 8.40 -0.96 3.58
CA GLY A 129 7.31 -1.79 3.10
C GLY A 129 7.14 -3.09 3.88
N ALA A 130 8.24 -3.73 4.29
CA ALA A 130 8.20 -4.92 5.14
C ALA A 130 7.66 -4.63 6.56
N ILE A 131 8.04 -3.51 7.17
CA ILE A 131 7.51 -3.06 8.47
C ILE A 131 6.02 -2.73 8.34
N THR A 132 5.63 -2.05 7.27
CA THR A 132 4.23 -1.69 7.03
C THR A 132 3.36 -2.92 6.77
N ASP A 133 3.84 -3.95 6.08
CA ASP A 133 3.14 -5.24 5.99
C ASP A 133 2.80 -5.78 7.38
N CYS A 134 3.79 -5.80 8.29
CA CYS A 134 3.64 -6.30 9.65
C CYS A 134 2.62 -5.47 10.44
N LYS A 135 2.77 -4.14 10.43
CA LYS A 135 1.88 -3.24 11.19
C LYS A 135 0.44 -3.33 10.68
N THR A 136 0.23 -3.28 9.38
CA THR A 136 -1.10 -3.39 8.76
C THR A 136 -1.76 -4.72 9.09
N ALA A 137 -1.03 -5.83 8.99
CA ALA A 137 -1.55 -7.15 9.34
C ALA A 137 -1.95 -7.25 10.83
N MET A 138 -1.17 -6.63 11.72
CA MET A 138 -1.46 -6.61 13.15
C MET A 138 -2.66 -5.71 13.49
N TRP A 139 -2.72 -4.50 12.91
CA TRP A 139 -3.84 -3.58 13.10
C TRP A 139 -5.15 -4.16 12.60
N HIS A 140 -5.14 -4.87 11.48
CA HIS A 140 -6.32 -5.59 10.98
C HIS A 140 -6.80 -6.69 11.94
N LYS A 141 -5.92 -7.18 12.84
CA LYS A 141 -6.27 -8.11 13.92
C LYS A 141 -6.47 -7.41 15.27
N SER A 142 -6.69 -6.10 15.27
CA SER A 142 -6.86 -5.26 16.46
C SER A 142 -5.70 -5.37 17.45
N LYS A 143 -4.48 -5.54 16.93
CA LYS A 143 -3.22 -5.63 17.68
C LYS A 143 -2.25 -4.57 17.16
N ASP A 144 -1.28 -4.19 17.97
CA ASP A 144 -0.21 -3.26 17.56
C ASP A 144 1.16 -3.85 17.90
N VAL A 145 2.15 -3.48 17.09
CA VAL A 145 3.55 -3.82 17.29
C VAL A 145 4.41 -2.62 16.93
N ARG A 146 5.36 -2.31 17.81
CA ARG A 146 6.33 -1.23 17.61
C ARG A 146 7.64 -1.82 17.15
N PHE A 147 8.17 -1.23 16.09
CA PHE A 147 9.48 -1.54 15.55
C PHE A 147 10.44 -0.39 15.85
N SER A 148 11.72 -0.72 16.02
CA SER A 148 12.81 0.24 16.09
C SER A 148 14.00 -0.30 15.32
N LEU A 149 14.79 0.60 14.74
CA LEU A 149 16.02 0.27 14.03
C LEU A 149 17.21 0.77 14.86
N ALA A 150 18.13 -0.13 15.20
CA ALA A 150 19.34 0.22 15.93
C ALA A 150 20.48 -0.71 15.53
N GLY A 151 21.63 -0.14 15.13
CA GLY A 151 22.82 -0.95 14.76
C GLY A 151 22.60 -1.90 13.59
N GLY A 152 21.77 -1.53 12.60
CA GLY A 152 21.42 -2.40 11.46
C GLY A 152 20.50 -3.57 11.81
N GLN A 153 19.85 -3.51 12.97
CA GLN A 153 18.95 -4.53 13.47
C GLN A 153 17.55 -3.98 13.67
N VAL A 154 16.54 -4.72 13.21
CA VAL A 154 15.13 -4.43 13.45
C VAL A 154 14.72 -5.11 14.74
N ARG A 155 14.23 -4.31 15.69
CA ARG A 155 13.84 -4.75 17.03
C ARG A 155 12.35 -4.55 17.27
N TRP A 156 11.70 -5.52 17.89
CA TRP A 156 10.32 -5.41 18.34
C TRP A 156 10.08 -6.24 19.60
N ARG A 157 8.93 -6.01 20.24
CA ARG A 157 8.46 -6.80 21.38
C ARG A 157 7.11 -7.41 21.07
N TRP A 158 6.93 -8.66 21.47
CA TRP A 158 5.69 -9.39 21.26
C TRP A 158 5.48 -10.43 22.37
N HIS A 159 4.30 -10.42 23.01
CA HIS A 159 3.95 -11.33 24.12
C HIS A 159 5.06 -11.51 25.19
N GLY A 160 5.67 -10.42 25.63
CA GLY A 160 6.75 -10.45 26.64
C GLY A 160 8.13 -10.86 26.09
N GLY A 161 8.21 -11.35 24.87
CA GLY A 161 9.46 -11.58 24.15
C GLY A 161 10.03 -10.30 23.55
N SER A 162 11.37 -10.25 23.45
CA SER A 162 12.11 -9.25 22.69
C SER A 162 12.83 -9.94 21.54
N PHE A 163 12.68 -9.39 20.35
CA PHE A 163 13.22 -9.95 19.12
C PHE A 163 14.10 -8.92 18.43
N GLU A 164 15.16 -9.42 17.79
CA GLU A 164 16.12 -8.62 17.06
C GLU A 164 16.65 -9.44 15.89
N ILE A 165 16.52 -8.91 14.67
CA ILE A 165 17.07 -9.54 13.47
C ILE A 165 17.72 -8.50 12.55
N PRO A 166 18.70 -8.87 11.72
CA PRO A 166 19.33 -7.94 10.80
C PRO A 166 18.32 -7.36 9.82
N GLU A 167 18.43 -6.07 9.52
CA GLU A 167 17.52 -5.35 8.61
C GLU A 167 17.38 -6.02 7.24
N HIS A 168 18.48 -6.44 6.63
CA HIS A 168 18.48 -7.12 5.32
C HIS A 168 17.79 -8.49 5.34
N SER A 169 17.57 -9.08 6.51
CA SER A 169 16.86 -10.34 6.70
C SER A 169 15.40 -10.14 7.15
N PHE A 170 15.00 -8.90 7.44
CA PHE A 170 13.66 -8.59 7.93
C PHE A 170 12.63 -8.71 6.81
N SER A 171 11.54 -9.42 7.09
CA SER A 171 10.40 -9.57 6.18
C SER A 171 9.14 -9.90 6.96
N PHE A 172 7.98 -9.72 6.35
CA PHE A 172 6.70 -10.12 6.93
C PHE A 172 6.68 -11.62 7.32
N HIS A 173 7.23 -12.48 6.46
CA HIS A 173 7.33 -13.90 6.73
C HIS A 173 8.22 -14.19 7.93
N ARG A 174 9.39 -13.54 8.01
CA ARG A 174 10.32 -13.73 9.13
C ARG A 174 9.71 -13.24 10.43
N PHE A 175 9.05 -12.08 10.44
CA PHE A 175 8.30 -11.57 11.59
C PHE A 175 7.25 -12.59 12.09
N GLN A 176 6.49 -13.20 11.17
CA GLN A 176 5.52 -14.23 11.51
C GLN A 176 6.16 -15.48 12.13
N GLN A 177 7.30 -15.93 11.61
CA GLN A 177 8.03 -17.09 12.14
C GLN A 177 8.53 -16.82 13.57
N GLU A 178 9.22 -15.70 13.77
CA GLU A 178 9.76 -15.31 15.08
C GLU A 178 8.67 -15.12 16.13
N CYS A 179 7.52 -14.56 15.73
CA CYS A 179 6.40 -14.35 16.64
C CYS A 179 5.47 -15.57 16.81
N GLY A 180 5.69 -16.66 16.08
CA GLY A 180 4.79 -17.82 16.06
C GLY A 180 3.38 -17.49 15.56
N LEU A 181 3.24 -16.56 14.61
CA LEU A 181 1.96 -16.05 14.11
C LEU A 181 1.58 -16.62 12.74
N ARG A 182 0.30 -16.92 12.55
CA ARG A 182 -0.29 -17.20 11.23
C ARG A 182 -1.34 -16.15 10.89
N LEU A 183 -0.89 -15.04 10.29
CA LEU A 183 -1.73 -13.87 10.01
C LEU A 183 -2.57 -14.03 8.72
N GLY A 184 -2.11 -14.86 7.78
CA GLY A 184 -2.91 -15.28 6.61
C GLY A 184 -3.06 -14.24 5.49
N PHE A 185 -2.27 -13.17 5.51
CA PHE A 185 -2.28 -12.13 4.49
C PHE A 185 -1.38 -12.50 3.30
N ARG A 186 -1.78 -12.06 2.11
CA ARG A 186 -0.96 -12.17 0.90
C ARG A 186 -0.19 -10.89 0.69
N THR A 187 1.13 -10.97 0.60
CA THR A 187 1.98 -9.87 0.17
C THR A 187 2.26 -9.97 -1.32
N HIS A 188 2.35 -8.83 -2.00
CA HIS A 188 2.75 -8.72 -3.39
C HIS A 188 3.92 -7.75 -3.47
N LYS A 189 5.13 -8.28 -3.67
CA LYS A 189 6.35 -7.47 -3.75
C LYS A 189 6.70 -7.12 -5.18
N PRO A 190 7.35 -5.96 -5.43
CA PRO A 190 7.97 -5.70 -6.71
C PRO A 190 8.95 -6.85 -7.07
N PRO A 191 9.15 -7.12 -8.38
CA PRO A 191 10.21 -8.02 -8.84
C PRO A 191 11.57 -7.72 -8.23
N SER A 192 12.39 -8.76 -8.14
CA SER A 192 13.69 -8.72 -7.46
C SER A 192 14.56 -7.56 -7.97
N GLY A 193 15.18 -6.85 -7.04
CA GLY A 193 16.02 -5.68 -7.31
C GLY A 193 15.26 -4.35 -7.34
N LEU A 194 13.92 -4.35 -7.25
CA LEU A 194 13.11 -3.13 -7.23
C LEU A 194 12.47 -2.90 -5.86
N GLU A 195 12.43 -1.65 -5.44
CA GLU A 195 11.81 -1.21 -4.19
C GLU A 195 10.34 -0.85 -4.39
N SER A 196 9.92 -0.45 -5.60
CA SER A 196 8.56 0.00 -5.87
C SER A 196 8.08 -0.40 -7.26
N PHE A 197 6.78 -0.68 -7.40
CA PHE A 197 6.15 -0.91 -8.71
C PHE A 197 6.23 0.31 -9.64
N LYS A 198 6.41 1.52 -9.10
CA LYS A 198 6.58 2.74 -9.92
C LYS A 198 7.81 2.69 -10.82
N GLN A 199 8.84 1.95 -10.42
CA GLN A 199 10.08 1.79 -11.19
C GLN A 199 9.87 1.04 -12.51
N PHE A 200 8.71 0.37 -12.72
CA PHE A 200 8.35 -0.20 -14.03
C PHE A 200 7.90 0.84 -15.04
N ILE A 201 7.25 1.90 -14.57
CA ILE A 201 6.67 2.93 -15.44
C ILE A 201 7.69 4.04 -15.67
N TYR A 202 8.53 4.31 -14.67
CA TYR A 202 9.67 5.21 -14.74
C TYR A 202 10.92 4.42 -14.32
N PRO A 203 11.59 3.71 -15.24
CA PRO A 203 12.94 3.27 -14.95
C PRO A 203 13.74 4.55 -14.71
N TYR A 204 14.20 4.77 -13.47
CA TYR A 204 15.21 5.78 -13.25
C TYR A 204 16.44 5.35 -14.06
N ASP A 205 16.95 6.22 -14.93
CA ASP A 205 18.30 6.06 -15.46
C ASP A 205 19.24 6.10 -14.25
N THR A 206 19.77 4.92 -13.88
CA THR A 206 20.79 4.75 -12.84
C THR A 206 22.09 5.42 -13.23
#